data_AF-A0A2X3JC04-F1
#
_entry.id   AF-A0A2X3JC04-F1
#
_cell.length_a   1.000
_cell.length_b   1.000
_cell.length_c   1.000
_cell.angle_alpha   90.00
_cell.angle_beta   90.00
_cell.angle_gamma   90.00
#
_symmetry.space_group_name_H-M   'P 1'
#
loop_
_entity.id
_entity.type
_entity.pdbx_description
1 polymer ?
#
loop_
_entity_poly.entity_id
_entity_poly.type
_entity_poly.pdbx_seq_one_letter_code
_entity_poly.pdbx_strand_id
1 'polypeptide(L)'
;MENNDKFLSQDLLESYAIRLLSGPLNGCEYEILNGRLLVIIGNDVSLGRSDAFSELPENTIVVPYGELTGSFEIIITTDPDLVVTFRELTAQEPEDRTLTLNQQIEVLGLKFAVKEKNEVWQYSLPGIIENNIISTKQHFFSSKLFKYVMLFFFLLSFLLLFILLMLVMIRS
;
A
#
# COMPACT_ATOMS: atom_id res chain seq x y z
N MET A 1 -15.17 -6.07 41.10
CA MET A 1 -16.01 -5.89 39.89
C MET A 1 -15.16 -5.17 38.85
N GLU A 2 -13.98 -5.72 38.56
CA GLU A 2 -12.82 -5.02 37.93
C GLU A 2 -12.32 -5.74 36.67
N ASN A 3 -13.02 -6.80 36.24
CA ASN A 3 -12.58 -7.65 35.13
C ASN A 3 -13.20 -7.26 33.77
N ASN A 4 -14.31 -6.52 33.78
CA ASN A 4 -15.05 -6.21 32.56
C ASN A 4 -14.39 -5.07 31.77
N ASP A 5 -13.81 -4.08 32.45
CA ASP A 5 -13.18 -2.92 31.80
C ASP A 5 -11.87 -3.30 31.10
N LYS A 6 -11.14 -4.28 31.67
CA LYS A 6 -9.93 -4.82 31.05
C LYS A 6 -10.25 -5.69 29.84
N PHE A 7 -11.35 -6.44 29.88
CA PHE A 7 -11.80 -7.26 28.75
C PHE A 7 -12.30 -6.39 27.60
N LEU A 8 -13.11 -5.37 27.89
CA LEU A 8 -13.60 -4.41 26.90
C LEU A 8 -12.47 -3.59 26.25
N SER A 9 -11.49 -3.17 27.03
CA SER A 9 -10.33 -2.44 26.48
C SER A 9 -9.46 -3.32 25.58
N GLN A 10 -9.30 -4.61 25.92
CA GLN A 10 -8.55 -5.56 25.11
C GLN A 10 -9.26 -5.92 23.79
N ASP A 11 -10.58 -6.15 23.81
CA ASP A 11 -11.38 -6.36 22.59
C ASP A 11 -11.36 -5.12 21.66
N LEU A 12 -11.39 -3.91 22.24
CA LEU A 12 -11.27 -2.66 21.48
C LEU A 12 -9.88 -2.53 20.83
N LEU A 13 -8.81 -2.95 21.51
CA LEU A 13 -7.45 -2.93 20.97
C LEU A 13 -7.23 -3.94 19.84
N GLU A 14 -7.98 -5.05 19.82
CA GLU A 14 -7.98 -6.06 18.75
C GLU A 14 -8.94 -5.72 17.59
N SER A 15 -9.61 -4.56 17.65
CA SER A 15 -10.64 -4.17 16.69
C SER A 15 -10.11 -3.35 15.52
N TYR A 16 -8.81 -3.37 15.20
CA TYR A 16 -8.27 -2.55 14.09
C TYR A 16 -7.42 -3.36 13.13
N ALA A 17 -7.44 -2.94 11.86
CA ALA A 17 -6.63 -3.55 10.81
C ALA A 17 -5.98 -2.48 9.94
N ILE A 18 -4.74 -2.74 9.53
CA ILE A 18 -4.04 -1.99 8.48
C ILE A 18 -4.19 -2.74 7.14
N ARG A 19 -4.35 -1.99 6.05
CA ARG A 19 -4.17 -2.50 4.69
C ARG A 19 -3.09 -1.73 3.97
N LEU A 20 -2.17 -2.47 3.37
CA LEU A 20 -1.14 -1.91 2.52
C LEU A 20 -1.72 -1.64 1.13
N LEU A 21 -1.52 -0.42 0.62
CA LEU A 21 -2.08 0.09 -0.64
C LEU A 21 -1.00 0.32 -1.71
N SER A 22 0.27 0.10 -1.38
CA SER A 22 1.40 0.17 -2.30
C SER A 22 2.47 -0.87 -1.97
N GLY A 23 3.42 -1.04 -2.90
CA GLY A 23 4.54 -1.96 -2.74
C GLY A 23 4.19 -3.43 -3.00
N PRO A 24 5.14 -4.35 -2.75
CA PRO A 24 4.97 -5.78 -3.04
C PRO A 24 3.86 -6.45 -2.22
N LEU A 25 3.57 -5.91 -1.04
CA LEU A 25 2.52 -6.41 -0.14
C LEU A 25 1.18 -5.68 -0.34
N ASN A 26 0.99 -5.01 -1.48
CA ASN A 26 -0.26 -4.31 -1.77
C ASN A 26 -1.44 -5.29 -1.71
N GLY A 27 -2.48 -4.88 -0.98
CA GLY A 27 -3.69 -5.66 -0.74
C GLY A 27 -3.63 -6.53 0.50
N CYS A 28 -2.46 -6.74 1.11
CA CYS A 28 -2.32 -7.45 2.38
C CYS A 28 -2.94 -6.65 3.52
N GLU A 29 -3.58 -7.39 4.42
CA GLU A 29 -4.26 -6.87 5.60
C GLU A 29 -3.64 -7.51 6.83
N TYR A 30 -3.38 -6.71 7.86
CA TYR A 30 -2.81 -7.17 9.12
C TYR A 30 -3.61 -6.60 10.28
N GLU A 31 -3.82 -7.44 11.28
CA GLU A 31 -4.46 -7.05 12.52
C GLU A 31 -3.50 -6.24 13.39
N ILE A 32 -3.99 -5.15 13.97
CA ILE A 32 -3.24 -4.38 14.96
C ILE A 32 -3.61 -4.94 16.32
N LEU A 33 -2.74 -5.77 16.89
CA LEU A 33 -2.97 -6.35 18.21
C LEU A 33 -2.51 -5.37 19.30
N ASN A 34 -3.14 -5.40 20.47
CA ASN A 34 -2.72 -4.63 21.65
C ASN A 34 -2.53 -3.11 21.39
N GLY A 35 -3.21 -2.55 20.38
CA GLY A 35 -3.15 -1.14 20.03
C GLY A 35 -1.82 -0.62 19.53
N ARG A 36 -0.87 -1.49 19.17
CA ARG A 36 0.43 -1.06 18.63
C ARG A 36 0.90 -1.99 17.53
N LEU A 37 1.33 -1.39 16.43
CA LEU A 37 1.89 -2.08 15.28
C LEU A 37 3.17 -1.38 14.83
N LEU A 38 4.28 -2.10 14.79
CA LEU A 38 5.53 -1.64 14.21
C LEU A 38 5.57 -1.99 12.73
N VAL A 39 5.92 -1.03 11.88
CA VAL A 39 6.13 -1.25 10.46
C VAL A 39 7.56 -0.87 10.11
N ILE A 40 8.30 -1.82 9.57
CA ILE A 40 9.68 -1.65 9.13
C ILE A 40 9.71 -1.66 7.61
N ILE A 41 10.28 -0.63 7.02
CA ILE A 41 10.45 -0.47 5.57
C ILE A 41 11.94 -0.50 5.25
N GLY A 42 12.30 -1.23 4.20
CA GLY A 42 13.64 -1.24 3.65
C GLY A 42 13.69 -2.02 2.36
N ASN A 43 14.83 -2.00 1.66
CA ASN A 43 15.06 -2.88 0.52
C ASN A 43 15.52 -4.28 0.99
N ASP A 44 15.49 -5.25 0.07
CA ASP A 44 15.86 -6.65 0.34
C ASP A 44 17.26 -6.80 0.94
N VAL A 45 18.19 -5.90 0.59
CA VAL A 45 19.59 -5.92 1.04
C VAL A 45 19.72 -5.38 2.47
N SER A 46 18.99 -4.33 2.81
CA SER A 46 18.95 -3.75 4.16
C SER A 46 18.25 -4.68 5.13
N LEU A 47 17.12 -5.26 4.71
CA LEU A 47 16.33 -6.18 5.54
C LEU A 47 17.03 -7.55 5.68
N GLY A 48 17.66 -8.07 4.63
CA GLY A 48 18.37 -9.35 4.68
C GLY A 48 19.61 -9.38 5.60
N ARG A 49 20.05 -8.22 6.11
CA ARG A 49 21.21 -8.09 7.02
C ARG A 49 20.83 -7.93 8.50
N SER A 50 19.55 -7.76 8.83
CA SER A 50 19.14 -7.57 10.22
C SER A 50 18.92 -8.90 10.92
N ASP A 51 19.96 -9.40 11.60
CA ASP A 51 19.86 -10.49 12.58
C ASP A 51 18.90 -10.16 13.74
N ALA A 52 18.55 -8.88 13.88
CA ALA A 52 17.71 -8.29 14.92
C ALA A 52 16.20 -8.60 14.80
N PHE A 53 15.74 -9.28 13.74
CA PHE A 53 14.32 -9.62 13.60
C PHE A 53 13.81 -10.59 14.67
N SER A 54 14.70 -11.37 15.29
CA SER A 54 14.34 -12.32 16.35
C SER A 54 13.91 -11.63 17.65
N GLU A 55 14.25 -10.34 17.83
CA GLU A 55 13.93 -9.55 19.04
C GLU A 55 12.76 -8.58 18.83
N LEU A 56 12.12 -8.62 17.66
CA LEU A 56 11.03 -7.69 17.37
C LEU A 56 9.76 -8.04 18.14
N PRO A 57 8.93 -7.02 18.44
CA PRO A 57 7.57 -7.26 18.90
C PRO A 57 6.81 -8.16 17.93
N GLU A 58 5.93 -9.01 18.47
CA GLU A 58 5.05 -9.88 17.68
C GLU A 58 4.24 -9.09 16.65
N ASN A 59 3.87 -7.86 16.99
CA ASN A 59 3.13 -6.93 16.14
C ASN A 59 4.08 -6.13 15.24
N THR A 60 4.84 -6.83 14.41
CA THR A 60 5.73 -6.18 13.45
C THR A 60 5.46 -6.66 12.02
N ILE A 61 5.34 -5.72 11.10
CA ILE A 61 5.29 -5.99 9.66
C ILE A 61 6.60 -5.50 9.04
N VAL A 62 7.26 -6.40 8.30
CA VAL A 62 8.43 -6.06 7.50
C VAL A 62 8.01 -5.92 6.04
N VAL A 63 8.18 -4.73 5.47
CA VAL A 63 7.76 -4.40 4.11
C VAL A 63 9.00 -4.14 3.24
N PRO A 64 9.35 -5.06 2.32
CA PRO A 64 10.44 -4.83 1.37
C PRO A 64 10.00 -3.82 0.31
N TYR A 65 10.24 -2.53 0.53
CA TYR A 65 9.69 -1.49 -0.33
C TYR A 65 10.53 -0.21 -0.36
N GLY A 66 10.78 0.28 -1.58
CA GLY A 66 11.50 1.52 -1.82
C GLY A 66 13.00 1.45 -1.49
N GLU A 67 13.67 2.57 -1.71
CA GLU A 67 15.09 2.75 -1.36
C GLU A 67 15.27 3.32 0.05
N LEU A 68 14.20 3.85 0.65
CA LEU A 68 14.21 4.37 2.00
C LEU A 68 14.22 3.22 3.00
N THR A 69 15.07 3.31 4.01
CA THR A 69 15.05 2.41 5.17
C THR A 69 14.60 3.20 6.38
N GLY A 70 13.59 2.71 7.08
CA GLY A 70 13.02 3.38 8.23
C GLY A 70 11.93 2.55 8.88
N SER A 71 11.40 3.05 9.98
CA SER A 71 10.30 2.39 10.67
C SER A 71 9.34 3.41 11.24
N PHE A 72 8.08 3.01 11.38
CA PHE A 72 7.07 3.81 12.04
C PHE A 72 6.16 2.90 12.86
N GLU A 73 5.52 3.46 13.88
CA GLU A 73 4.52 2.75 14.66
C GLU A 73 3.14 3.35 14.39
N ILE A 74 2.13 2.48 14.39
CA ILE A 74 0.73 2.86 14.52
C ILE A 74 0.31 2.57 15.95
N ILE A 75 -0.31 3.54 16.60
CA ILE A 75 -0.72 3.49 18.00
C ILE A 75 -2.21 3.80 18.08
N ILE A 76 -2.93 2.97 18.81
CA ILE A 76 -4.35 3.14 19.12
C ILE A 76 -4.45 3.41 20.61
N THR A 77 -4.90 4.61 20.95
CA THR A 77 -5.16 5.05 22.32
C THR A 77 -6.66 5.10 22.52
N THR A 78 -7.16 4.53 23.61
CA THR A 78 -8.61 4.44 23.91
C THR A 78 -9.05 5.26 25.12
N ASP A 79 -8.13 5.94 25.80
CA ASP A 79 -8.37 6.74 27.02
C ASP A 79 -7.67 8.11 26.90
N PRO A 80 -8.36 9.26 26.98
CA PRO A 80 -9.80 9.44 27.24
C PRO A 80 -10.71 9.26 26.02
N ASP A 81 -10.17 9.38 24.81
CA ASP A 81 -10.89 9.23 23.55
C ASP A 81 -10.14 8.24 22.65
N LEU A 82 -10.88 7.56 21.77
CA LEU A 82 -10.28 6.74 20.72
C LEU A 82 -9.54 7.64 19.73
N VAL A 83 -8.21 7.56 19.75
CA VAL A 83 -7.33 8.27 18.81
C VAL A 83 -6.36 7.28 18.21
N VAL A 84 -6.32 7.23 16.87
CA VAL A 84 -5.30 6.50 16.15
C VAL A 84 -4.23 7.47 15.68
N THR A 85 -2.99 7.20 16.05
CA THR A 85 -1.83 7.99 15.65
C THR A 85 -0.81 7.13 14.93
N PHE A 86 0.08 7.76 14.18
CA PHE A 86 1.31 7.15 13.74
C PHE A 86 2.49 8.04 14.13
N ARG A 87 3.65 7.41 14.32
CA ARG A 87 4.90 8.12 14.59
C ARG A 87 6.05 7.48 13.84
N GLU A 88 6.82 8.30 13.15
CA GLU A 88 8.02 7.85 12.46
C GLU A 88 9.16 7.72 13.46
N LEU A 89 9.83 6.57 13.49
CA LEU A 89 10.94 6.29 14.39
C LEU A 89 12.23 6.83 13.77
N THR A 90 12.54 8.08 14.09
CA THR A 90 13.78 8.75 13.68
C THR A 90 14.73 8.93 14.86
N ALA A 91 15.95 9.42 14.61
CA ALA A 91 16.90 9.76 15.67
C ALA A 91 16.52 11.02 16.48
N GLN A 92 15.50 11.76 16.04
CA GLN A 92 14.92 12.90 16.76
C GLN A 92 13.69 12.44 17.58
N GLU A 93 13.22 13.27 18.51
CA GLU A 93 12.01 12.93 19.27
C GLU A 93 10.84 12.64 18.29
N PRO A 94 10.24 11.43 18.34
CA PRO A 94 9.19 11.06 17.42
C PRO A 94 7.92 11.87 17.72
N GLU A 95 7.39 12.53 16.69
CA GLU A 95 6.14 13.28 16.78
C GLU A 95 4.95 12.37 16.42
N ASP A 96 3.99 12.29 17.33
CA ASP A 96 2.74 11.55 17.11
C ASP A 96 1.81 12.37 16.23
N ARG A 97 1.41 11.80 15.09
CA ARG A 97 0.50 12.42 14.13
C ARG A 97 -0.80 11.64 14.08
N THR A 98 -1.93 12.32 14.28
CA THR A 98 -3.25 11.68 14.16
C THR A 98 -3.51 11.19 12.74
N LEU A 99 -4.08 10.01 12.62
CA LEU A 99 -4.58 9.46 11.36
C LEU A 99 -6.10 9.33 11.37
N THR A 100 -6.69 9.48 10.20
CA THR A 100 -8.12 9.26 9.99
C THR A 100 -8.34 7.85 9.48
N LEU A 101 -9.29 7.13 10.08
CA LEU A 101 -9.66 5.78 9.64
C LEU A 101 -10.23 5.82 8.21
N ASN A 102 -10.09 4.72 7.47
CA ASN A 102 -10.58 4.56 6.11
C ASN A 102 -10.05 5.62 5.11
N GLN A 103 -8.95 6.27 5.44
CA GLN A 103 -8.25 7.23 4.60
C GLN A 103 -6.87 6.72 4.22
N GLN A 104 -6.51 6.88 2.94
CA GLN A 104 -5.15 6.55 2.49
C GLN A 104 -4.15 7.56 3.05
N ILE A 105 -3.08 7.07 3.66
CA ILE A 105 -1.97 7.87 4.21
C ILE A 105 -0.66 7.35 3.63
N GLU A 106 0.35 8.22 3.55
CA GLU A 106 1.68 7.88 3.07
C GLU A 106 2.72 8.20 4.14
N VAL A 107 3.49 7.20 4.55
CA VAL A 107 4.62 7.32 5.49
C VAL A 107 5.82 6.59 4.90
N LEU A 108 6.99 7.23 4.87
CA LEU A 108 8.20 6.65 4.25
C LEU A 108 7.98 6.14 2.80
N GLY A 109 7.06 6.79 2.07
CA GLY A 109 6.66 6.41 0.71
C GLY A 109 5.66 5.24 0.62
N LEU A 110 5.41 4.52 1.72
CA LEU A 110 4.43 3.44 1.80
C LEU A 110 3.02 4.00 2.02
N LYS A 111 2.11 3.65 1.11
CA LYS A 111 0.69 3.98 1.20
C LYS A 111 -0.06 2.89 1.94
N PHE A 112 -0.87 3.27 2.91
CA PHE A 112 -1.71 2.35 3.68
C PHE A 112 -2.99 3.05 4.16
N ALA A 113 -3.92 2.28 4.67
CA ALA A 113 -5.09 2.76 5.40
C ALA A 113 -5.32 1.91 6.65
N VAL A 114 -5.93 2.49 7.66
CA VAL A 114 -6.34 1.79 8.90
C VAL A 114 -7.85 1.85 9.00
N LYS A 115 -8.48 0.77 9.45
CA LYS A 115 -9.92 0.70 9.71
C LYS A 115 -10.20 -0.01 11.02
N GLU A 116 -11.47 0.00 11.43
CA GLU A 116 -11.98 -0.97 12.38
C GLU A 116 -12.15 -2.36 11.71
N LYS A 117 -11.81 -3.43 12.43
CA LYS A 117 -11.75 -4.83 11.97
C LYS A 117 -13.05 -5.27 11.30
N ASN A 118 -14.18 -4.88 11.89
CA ASN A 118 -15.52 -5.27 11.44
C ASN A 118 -16.10 -4.36 10.35
N GLU A 119 -15.43 -3.27 9.99
CA GLU A 119 -15.87 -2.40 8.90
C GLU A 119 -15.48 -2.96 7.53
N VAL A 120 -16.27 -2.64 6.51
CA VAL A 120 -15.90 -2.91 5.12
C VAL A 120 -14.90 -1.83 4.69
N TRP A 121 -13.83 -2.23 4.00
CA TRP A 121 -12.88 -1.25 3.45
C TRP A 121 -13.57 -0.27 2.52
N GLN A 122 -13.61 1.00 2.92
CA GLN A 122 -14.04 2.12 2.09
C GLN A 122 -12.84 3.03 1.91
N TYR A 123 -12.28 3.11 0.71
CA TYR A 123 -11.13 3.98 0.48
C TYR A 123 -11.62 5.37 0.11
N SER A 124 -11.48 6.30 1.04
CA SER A 124 -11.50 7.72 0.71
C SER A 124 -10.06 8.16 0.39
N LEU A 125 -9.88 8.79 -0.77
CA LEU A 125 -8.63 9.48 -1.09
C LEU A 125 -8.61 10.80 -0.30
N PRO A 126 -7.52 11.13 0.41
CA PRO A 126 -7.39 12.44 1.05
C PRO A 126 -7.68 13.54 0.03
N GLY A 127 -8.70 14.36 0.29
CA GLY A 127 -9.00 15.54 -0.53
C GLY A 127 -9.82 15.29 -1.80
N ILE A 128 -10.45 14.13 -2.00
CA ILE A 128 -11.46 13.96 -3.07
C ILE A 128 -12.86 14.01 -2.46
N ILE A 129 -13.44 15.21 -2.47
CA ILE A 129 -14.90 15.38 -2.46
C ILE A 129 -15.42 14.56 -3.63
N GLU A 130 -16.32 13.62 -3.36
CA GLU A 130 -16.97 12.77 -4.35
C GLU A 130 -17.43 13.58 -5.57
N ASN A 131 -16.66 13.52 -6.65
CA ASN A 131 -17.08 13.98 -7.95
C ASN A 131 -16.57 12.96 -8.97
N ASN A 132 -17.47 12.00 -9.25
CA ASN A 132 -17.49 11.14 -10.42
C ASN A 132 -16.25 10.27 -10.63
N ILE A 133 -16.40 8.99 -10.29
CA ILE A 133 -15.52 7.90 -10.70
C ILE A 133 -15.44 7.88 -12.24
N ILE A 134 -14.47 8.59 -12.81
CA ILE A 134 -13.94 8.26 -14.12
C ILE A 134 -12.87 7.22 -13.85
N SER A 135 -13.26 5.95 -14.03
CA SER A 135 -12.38 4.79 -14.08
C SER A 135 -11.23 5.11 -15.04
N THR A 136 -10.12 5.59 -14.49
CA THR A 136 -8.92 5.86 -15.26
C THR A 136 -8.14 4.56 -15.27
N LYS A 137 -8.49 3.76 -16.26
CA LYS A 137 -7.77 2.61 -16.80
C LYS A 137 -6.29 2.65 -16.42
N GLN A 138 -5.83 1.64 -15.67
CA GLN A 138 -4.43 1.45 -15.29
C GLN A 138 -3.51 1.66 -16.49
N HIS A 139 -2.79 2.79 -16.50
CA HIS A 139 -1.76 3.05 -17.48
C HIS A 139 -0.44 2.44 -17.00
N PHE A 140 -0.41 1.11 -16.83
CA PHE A 140 0.75 0.35 -16.37
C PHE A 140 1.64 -0.17 -17.51
N PHE A 141 1.69 0.53 -18.66
CA PHE A 141 2.70 0.26 -19.67
C PHE A 141 3.40 1.56 -20.06
N SER A 142 4.72 1.56 -19.88
CA SER A 142 5.63 2.63 -20.27
C SER A 142 5.34 3.08 -21.70
N SER A 143 4.90 4.34 -21.84
CA SER A 143 4.36 4.94 -23.06
C SER A 143 5.35 4.98 -24.24
N LYS A 144 6.64 4.79 -23.97
CA LYS A 144 7.67 4.73 -25.01
C LYS A 144 7.70 3.36 -25.70
N LEU A 145 7.67 2.26 -24.94
CA LEU A 145 7.73 0.90 -25.50
C LEU A 145 6.47 0.55 -26.31
N PHE A 146 5.29 0.96 -25.83
CA PHE A 146 4.04 0.68 -26.53
C PHE A 146 3.98 1.35 -27.92
N LYS A 147 4.54 2.55 -28.07
CA LYS A 147 4.60 3.24 -29.37
C LYS A 147 5.42 2.47 -30.41
N TYR A 148 6.57 1.93 -30.02
CA TYR A 148 7.41 1.15 -30.93
C TYR A 148 6.78 -0.20 -31.30
N VAL A 149 6.14 -0.86 -30.33
CA VAL A 149 5.41 -2.12 -30.57
C VAL A 149 4.26 -1.90 -31.56
N MET A 150 3.47 -0.83 -31.38
CA MET A 150 2.34 -0.52 -32.26
C MET A 150 2.81 -0.15 -33.68
N LEU A 151 3.90 0.63 -33.79
CA LEU A 151 4.50 0.98 -35.08
C LEU A 151 5.04 -0.25 -35.83
N PHE A 152 5.62 -1.21 -35.11
CA PHE A 152 6.12 -2.46 -35.70
C PHE A 152 4.99 -3.29 -36.33
N PHE A 153 3.87 -3.48 -35.60
CA PHE A 153 2.71 -4.21 -36.13
C PHE A 153 2.07 -3.51 -37.34
N PHE A 154 2.03 -2.16 -37.33
CA PHE A 154 1.55 -1.39 -38.47
C PHE A 154 2.41 -1.64 -39.72
N LEU A 155 3.74 -1.53 -39.63
CA LEU A 155 4.64 -1.78 -40.75
C LEU A 155 4.53 -3.22 -41.28
N LEU A 156 4.40 -4.20 -40.38
CA LEU A 156 4.24 -5.61 -40.76
C LEU A 156 2.96 -5.85 -41.58
N SER A 157 1.86 -5.18 -41.20
CA SER A 157 0.60 -5.24 -41.95
C SER A 157 0.72 -4.65 -43.36
N PHE A 158 1.42 -3.51 -43.52
CA PHE A 158 1.64 -2.91 -44.84
C PHE A 158 2.52 -3.79 -45.73
N LEU A 159 3.54 -4.42 -45.16
CA LEU A 159 4.40 -5.35 -45.90
C LEU A 159 3.61 -6.56 -46.41
N LEU A 160 2.77 -7.15 -45.56
CA LEU A 160 1.90 -8.28 -45.95
C LEU A 160 0.92 -7.89 -47.06
N LEU A 161 0.29 -6.71 -46.96
CA LEU A 161 -0.62 -6.20 -47.98
C LEU A 161 0.09 -5.98 -49.33
N PHE A 162 1.30 -5.42 -49.30
CA PHE A 162 2.11 -5.20 -50.48
C PHE A 162 2.48 -6.52 -51.18
N ILE A 163 2.90 -7.53 -50.41
CA ILE A 163 3.19 -8.88 -50.94
C ILE A 163 1.94 -9.50 -51.58
N LEU A 164 0.79 -9.36 -50.95
CA LEU A 164 -0.49 -9.86 -51.48
C LEU A 164 -0.85 -9.20 -52.81
N LEU A 165 -0.71 -7.87 -52.91
CA LEU A 165 -0.94 -7.10 -54.13
C LEU A 165 -0.02 -7.54 -55.28
N MET A 166 1.27 -7.74 -54.98
CA MET A 166 2.24 -8.23 -55.97
C MET A 166 1.88 -9.63 -56.47
N LEU A 167 1.45 -10.53 -55.58
CA LEU A 167 0.99 -11.87 -55.96
C LEU A 167 -0.26 -11.84 -56.85
N VAL A 168 -1.19 -10.90 -56.60
CA VAL A 168 -2.38 -10.70 -57.42
C VAL A 168 -2.00 -10.15 -58.80
N MET A 169 -1.11 -9.16 -58.88
CA MET A 169 -0.66 -8.61 -60.18
C MET A 169 0.13 -9.61 -61.01
N ILE A 170 0.93 -10.49 -60.39
CA ILE A 170 1.67 -11.55 -61.11
C ILE A 170 0.71 -12.62 -61.67
N ARG A 171 -0.46 -12.81 -61.05
CA ARG A 171 -1.46 -13.79 -61.48
C ARG A 171 -2.52 -13.25 -62.46
N SER A 172 -2.56 -11.93 -62.69
CA SER A 172 -3.45 -11.28 -63.66
C SER A 172 -2.75 -11.03 -64.99
#